data_AF-A0A3P3DWN7-F1
#
_entry.id   AF-A0A3P3DWN7-F1
#
_cell.length_a   1.000
_cell.length_b   1.000
_cell.length_c   1.000
_cell.angle_alpha   90.00
_cell.angle_beta   90.00
_cell.angle_gamma   90.00
#
_symmetry.space_group_name_H-M   'P 1'
#
loop_
_entity.id
_entity.type
_entity.pdbx_description
1 polymer ?
#
loop_
_entity_poly.entity_id
_entity_poly.type
_entity_poly.pdbx_seq_one_letter_code
_entity_poly.pdbx_strand_id
1 'polypeptide(L)'
;MRPSQYEERTAFVPVGPERAWVVAPGARALYQRPIFEGYEQRISLANPTLLPGDNLLILRARDNIVPEARLVFEEFTRWTGGLPVPFEGLTSGELMRGEDELGAYFYAEYRSGADTVCVFGIRRLNGSQRQIPANGDVMDVQLRNCLRGSPEEALAPILAGSLRGSPRASQPDGTSRLLSPLAGPGH
;
A
#
# COMPACT_ATOMS: atom_id res chain seq x y z
N MET A 1 -20.85 -5.81 -13.47
CA MET A 1 -19.57 -5.19 -13.92
C MET A 1 -18.45 -6.09 -13.43
N ARG A 2 -17.43 -6.40 -14.24
CA ARG A 2 -16.29 -7.22 -13.76
C ARG A 2 -15.40 -6.39 -12.81
N PRO A 3 -14.75 -6.99 -11.80
CA PRO A 3 -13.89 -6.27 -10.86
C PRO A 3 -12.82 -5.39 -11.54
N SER A 4 -12.15 -5.91 -12.57
CA SER A 4 -11.13 -5.15 -13.32
C SER A 4 -11.70 -3.89 -13.99
N GLN A 5 -12.91 -3.97 -14.53
CA GLN A 5 -13.59 -2.84 -15.20
C GLN A 5 -14.04 -1.76 -14.21
N TYR A 6 -14.28 -2.10 -12.94
CA TYR A 6 -14.60 -1.14 -11.89
C TYR A 6 -13.35 -0.36 -11.47
N GLU A 7 -12.25 -1.08 -11.24
CA GLU A 7 -10.96 -0.51 -10.82
C GLU A 7 -10.36 0.40 -11.89
N GLU A 8 -10.43 0.02 -13.17
CA GLU A 8 -9.97 0.84 -14.31
C GLU A 8 -10.72 2.18 -14.43
N ARG A 9 -12.00 2.21 -14.01
CA ARG A 9 -12.86 3.40 -14.11
C ARG A 9 -12.81 4.28 -12.87
N THR A 10 -12.20 3.80 -11.79
CA THR A 10 -12.15 4.52 -10.52
C THR A 10 -10.78 5.15 -10.34
N ALA A 11 -10.75 6.48 -10.38
CA ALA A 11 -9.53 7.25 -10.23
C ALA A 11 -9.06 7.28 -8.76
N PHE A 12 -7.74 7.36 -8.58
CA PHE A 12 -7.14 7.73 -7.31
C PHE A 12 -7.45 9.18 -6.97
N VAL A 13 -7.81 9.43 -5.72
CA VAL A 13 -7.95 10.78 -5.17
C VAL A 13 -6.90 11.03 -4.10
N PRO A 14 -6.27 12.22 -4.06
CA PRO A 14 -5.38 12.57 -2.96
C PRO A 14 -6.19 12.66 -1.66
N VAL A 15 -5.62 12.16 -0.56
CA VAL A 15 -6.22 12.24 0.78
C VAL A 15 -5.17 12.71 1.79
N GLY A 16 -5.62 13.29 2.91
CA GLY A 16 -4.72 13.78 3.94
C GLY A 16 -4.11 12.65 4.79
N PRO A 17 -2.97 12.91 5.46
CA PRO A 17 -2.25 11.92 6.27
C PRO A 17 -3.08 11.36 7.43
N GLU A 18 -4.10 12.08 7.90
CA GLU A 18 -5.06 11.62 8.90
C GLU A 18 -5.87 10.39 8.45
N ARG A 19 -5.88 10.09 7.15
CA ARG A 19 -6.54 8.91 6.57
C ARG A 19 -5.56 7.76 6.26
N ALA A 20 -4.28 7.92 6.56
CA ALA A 20 -3.27 6.89 6.32
C ALA A 20 -3.54 5.65 7.19
N TRP A 21 -3.49 4.47 6.58
CA TRP A 21 -3.68 3.20 7.31
C TRP A 21 -2.40 2.74 8.01
N VAL A 22 -1.30 3.44 7.78
CA VAL A 22 0.03 3.11 8.29
C VAL A 22 0.80 4.40 8.53
N VAL A 23 1.80 4.32 9.40
CA VAL A 23 2.78 5.39 9.59
C VAL A 23 4.03 4.99 8.84
N ALA A 24 4.21 5.53 7.63
CA ALA A 24 5.39 5.26 6.80
C ALA A 24 6.37 6.45 6.87
N PRO A 25 7.58 6.28 7.44
CA PRO A 25 8.61 7.31 7.42
C PRO A 25 8.90 7.77 5.98
N GLY A 26 8.99 9.08 5.79
CA GLY A 26 9.27 9.65 4.47
C GLY A 26 8.10 9.65 3.50
N ALA A 27 6.87 9.39 3.94
CA ALA A 27 5.66 9.57 3.13
C ALA A 27 5.56 11.00 2.56
N ARG A 28 5.22 11.12 1.28
CA ARG A 28 5.15 12.40 0.54
C ARG A 28 3.74 12.74 0.09
N ALA A 29 3.02 11.75 -0.41
CA ALA A 29 1.64 11.89 -0.84
C ALA A 29 0.89 10.59 -0.64
N LEU A 30 -0.39 10.73 -0.31
CA LEU A 30 -1.30 9.65 -0.03
C LEU A 30 -2.48 9.73 -1.00
N TYR A 31 -2.77 8.61 -1.65
CA TYR A 31 -3.88 8.49 -2.58
C TYR A 31 -4.75 7.31 -2.18
N GLN A 32 -6.05 7.42 -2.42
CA GLN A 32 -6.99 6.34 -2.15
C GLN A 32 -7.99 6.22 -3.29
N ARG A 33 -8.48 5.00 -3.55
CA ARG A 33 -9.65 4.74 -4.39
C ARG A 33 -10.49 3.61 -3.81
N PRO A 34 -11.82 3.58 -4.06
CA PRO A 34 -12.58 2.36 -3.91
C PRO A 34 -12.17 1.33 -4.96
N ILE A 35 -12.26 0.06 -4.59
CA ILE A 35 -12.17 -1.10 -5.50
C ILE A 35 -13.46 -1.93 -5.36
N PHE A 36 -13.64 -2.98 -6.15
CA PHE A 36 -14.92 -3.71 -6.21
C PHE A 36 -15.42 -4.17 -4.82
N GLU A 37 -14.53 -4.68 -3.98
CA GLU A 37 -14.81 -5.14 -2.61
C GLU A 37 -13.76 -4.58 -1.65
N GLY A 38 -13.71 -3.25 -1.49
CA GLY A 38 -12.87 -2.59 -0.48
C GLY A 38 -12.20 -1.32 -0.99
N TYR A 39 -10.96 -1.08 -0.55
CA TYR A 39 -10.19 0.12 -0.89
C TYR A 39 -8.73 -0.20 -1.21
N GLU A 40 -8.14 0.63 -2.07
CA GLU A 40 -6.70 0.66 -2.31
C GLU A 40 -6.15 2.02 -1.89
N GLN A 41 -5.07 2.01 -1.11
CA GLN A 41 -4.32 3.18 -0.68
C GLN A 41 -2.88 3.09 -1.20
N ARG A 42 -2.39 4.17 -1.81
CA ARG A 42 -1.03 4.30 -2.32
C ARG A 42 -0.31 5.42 -1.58
N ILE A 43 0.82 5.10 -0.97
CA ILE A 43 1.66 6.03 -0.23
C ILE A 43 2.98 6.16 -0.97
N SER A 44 3.18 7.31 -1.62
CA SER A 44 4.49 7.64 -2.19
C SER A 44 5.47 7.95 -1.06
N LEU A 45 6.68 7.42 -1.16
CA LEU A 45 7.76 7.62 -0.20
C LEU A 45 8.89 8.40 -0.86
N ALA A 46 9.71 9.07 -0.06
CA ALA A 46 10.92 9.71 -0.54
C ALA A 46 11.84 8.69 -1.23
N ASN A 47 12.29 8.97 -2.45
CA ASN A 47 13.35 8.22 -3.13
C ASN A 47 14.62 9.08 -3.20
N PRO A 48 15.57 8.93 -2.26
CA PRO A 48 16.81 9.70 -2.24
C PRO A 48 17.89 9.15 -3.20
N THR A 49 17.54 8.20 -4.08
CA THR A 49 18.46 7.49 -4.98
C THR A 49 18.33 7.98 -6.42
N LEU A 50 19.25 7.53 -7.28
CA LEU A 50 19.18 7.77 -8.73
C LEU A 50 18.45 6.65 -9.49
N LEU A 51 17.94 5.63 -8.76
CA LEU A 51 17.28 4.50 -9.41
C LEU A 51 15.87 4.91 -9.87
N PRO A 52 15.51 4.56 -11.12
CA PRO A 52 14.22 4.92 -11.69
C PRO A 52 13.07 4.26 -10.93
N GLY A 53 11.89 4.87 -10.99
CA GLY A 53 10.69 4.40 -10.32
C GLY A 53 10.47 5.02 -8.94
N ASP A 54 9.21 5.06 -8.53
CA ASP A 54 8.79 5.64 -7.26
C ASP A 54 9.00 4.66 -6.12
N ASN A 55 9.41 5.17 -4.95
CA ASN A 55 9.20 4.42 -3.72
C ASN A 55 7.72 4.48 -3.37
N LEU A 56 7.11 3.32 -3.20
CA LEU A 56 5.67 3.20 -3.11
C LEU A 56 5.31 2.08 -2.13
N LEU A 57 4.43 2.41 -1.20
CA LEU A 57 3.73 1.44 -0.37
C LEU A 57 2.28 1.39 -0.83
N ILE A 58 1.84 0.22 -1.28
CA ILE A 58 0.47 -0.01 -1.71
C ILE A 58 -0.22 -0.94 -0.74
N LEU A 59 -1.38 -0.52 -0.26
CA LEU A 59 -2.22 -1.27 0.65
C LEU A 59 -3.57 -1.52 -0.02
N ARG A 60 -4.01 -2.77 -0.02
CA ARG A 60 -5.29 -3.17 -0.60
C ARG A 60 -6.08 -3.92 0.46
N ALA A 61 -7.05 -3.23 1.06
CA ALA A 61 -7.99 -3.81 1.99
C ALA A 61 -9.18 -4.40 1.22
N ARG A 62 -9.51 -5.66 1.47
CA ARG A 62 -10.64 -6.34 0.83
C ARG A 62 -11.60 -6.95 1.83
N ASP A 63 -12.88 -6.90 1.47
CA ASP A 63 -13.99 -7.51 2.20
C ASP A 63 -14.33 -8.88 1.59
N ASN A 64 -14.95 -9.78 2.37
CA ASN A 64 -15.47 -11.08 1.93
C ASN A 64 -14.42 -12.04 1.35
N ILE A 65 -13.15 -11.88 1.72
CA ILE A 65 -12.07 -12.81 1.37
C ILE A 65 -11.86 -13.78 2.52
N VAL A 66 -11.73 -15.07 2.24
CA VAL A 66 -11.36 -16.09 3.24
C VAL A 66 -10.03 -15.68 3.90
N PRO A 67 -9.99 -15.34 5.20
CA PRO A 67 -8.79 -14.81 5.87
C PRO A 67 -7.58 -15.76 5.83
N GLU A 68 -7.83 -17.06 5.73
CA GLU A 68 -6.82 -18.12 5.62
C GLU A 68 -6.29 -18.31 4.19
N ALA A 69 -6.80 -17.55 3.22
CA ALA A 69 -6.31 -17.61 1.85
C ALA A 69 -4.82 -17.26 1.80
N ARG A 70 -4.02 -18.22 1.32
CA ARG A 70 -2.57 -18.11 1.18
C ARG A 70 -2.21 -16.86 0.37
N LEU A 71 -1.08 -16.24 0.72
CA LEU A 71 -0.46 -15.21 -0.11
C LEU A 71 -0.07 -15.82 -1.47
N VAL A 72 -0.54 -15.20 -2.55
CA VAL A 72 -0.24 -15.59 -3.94
C VAL A 72 0.50 -14.43 -4.61
N PHE A 73 1.78 -14.61 -4.93
CA PHE A 73 2.65 -13.58 -5.51
C PHE A 73 2.07 -13.00 -6.81
N GLU A 74 1.52 -13.86 -7.65
CA GLU A 74 0.96 -13.51 -8.95
C GLU A 74 -0.31 -12.65 -8.82
N GLU A 75 -1.03 -12.74 -7.70
CA GLU A 75 -2.11 -11.81 -7.42
C GLU A 75 -1.57 -10.41 -7.17
N PHE A 76 -0.51 -10.29 -6.37
CA PHE A 76 0.14 -9.02 -6.05
C PHE A 76 0.63 -8.29 -7.29
N THR A 77 1.34 -8.99 -8.17
CA THR A 77 1.88 -8.38 -9.40
C THR A 77 0.77 -7.95 -10.35
N ARG A 78 -0.31 -8.73 -10.45
CA ARG A 78 -1.42 -8.42 -11.35
C ARG A 78 -2.14 -7.13 -10.99
N TRP A 79 -2.47 -6.90 -9.71
CA TRP A 79 -3.25 -5.71 -9.34
C TRP A 79 -2.41 -4.43 -9.23
N THR A 80 -1.08 -4.54 -9.10
CA THR A 80 -0.18 -3.38 -9.13
C THR A 80 0.23 -2.95 -10.53
N GLY A 81 -0.20 -3.68 -11.57
CA GLY A 81 0.17 -3.38 -12.95
C GLY A 81 1.56 -3.91 -13.33
N GLY A 82 2.04 -4.93 -12.63
CA GLY A 82 3.35 -5.54 -12.83
C GLY A 82 4.28 -5.33 -11.64
N LEU A 83 5.53 -5.80 -11.81
CA LEU A 83 6.62 -5.60 -10.86
C LEU A 83 7.33 -4.29 -11.17
N PRO A 84 7.69 -3.50 -10.15
CA PRO A 84 8.39 -2.23 -10.34
C PRO A 84 9.88 -2.46 -10.62
N VAL A 85 10.53 -1.53 -11.33
CA VAL A 85 11.99 -1.51 -11.49
C VAL A 85 12.68 -1.41 -10.12
N PRO A 86 13.76 -2.18 -9.84
CA PRO A 86 14.49 -3.10 -10.72
C PRO A 86 14.05 -4.58 -10.61
N PHE A 87 12.83 -4.85 -10.15
CA PHE A 87 12.31 -6.18 -9.87
C PHE A 87 11.46 -6.78 -11.00
N GLU A 88 11.55 -6.26 -12.23
CA GLU A 88 10.69 -6.65 -13.36
C GLU A 88 10.75 -8.15 -13.70
N GLY A 89 11.87 -8.81 -13.40
CA GLY A 89 12.08 -10.26 -13.61
C GLY A 89 11.87 -11.13 -12.38
N LEU A 90 11.46 -10.56 -11.24
CA LEU A 90 11.37 -11.29 -9.97
C LEU A 90 10.28 -12.37 -10.01
N THR A 91 10.62 -13.57 -9.55
CA THR A 91 9.70 -14.70 -9.41
C THR A 91 9.43 -15.01 -7.93
N SER A 92 8.35 -15.73 -7.66
CA SER A 92 7.97 -16.11 -6.29
C SER A 92 9.02 -16.99 -5.59
N GLY A 93 9.81 -17.77 -6.35
CA GLY A 93 10.88 -18.62 -5.81
C GLY A 93 12.13 -17.86 -5.34
N GLU A 94 12.27 -16.58 -5.73
CA GLU A 94 13.42 -15.73 -5.36
C GLU A 94 13.15 -14.89 -4.10
N LEU A 95 11.92 -14.94 -3.57
CA LEU A 95 11.56 -14.21 -2.37
C LEU A 95 12.14 -14.87 -1.12
N MET A 96 12.86 -14.06 -0.34
CA MET A 96 13.25 -14.38 1.01
C MET A 96 12.04 -14.24 1.95
N ARG A 97 12.01 -15.07 3.01
CA ARG A 97 10.97 -15.02 4.05
C ARG A 97 11.52 -14.31 5.28
N GLY A 98 10.81 -13.30 5.75
CA GLY A 98 10.99 -12.71 7.07
C GLY A 98 9.74 -12.92 7.94
N GLU A 99 9.86 -12.63 9.22
CA GLU A 99 8.76 -12.76 10.18
C GLU A 99 8.88 -11.68 11.25
N ASP A 100 7.76 -11.07 11.62
CA ASP A 100 7.64 -10.12 12.74
C ASP A 100 6.35 -10.40 13.53
N GLU A 101 5.98 -9.49 14.44
CA GLU A 101 4.77 -9.66 15.28
C GLU A 101 3.45 -9.71 14.50
N LEU A 102 3.43 -9.29 13.23
CA LEU A 102 2.28 -9.40 12.32
C LEU A 102 2.40 -10.65 11.42
N GLY A 103 3.34 -11.54 11.70
CA GLY A 103 3.56 -12.79 10.98
C GLY A 103 4.54 -12.64 9.82
N ALA A 104 4.40 -13.53 8.83
CA ALA A 104 5.34 -13.61 7.73
C ALA A 104 5.22 -12.44 6.75
N TYR A 105 6.37 -12.04 6.21
CA TYR A 105 6.48 -11.20 5.02
C TYR A 105 7.50 -11.81 4.07
N PHE A 106 7.41 -11.45 2.79
CA PHE A 106 8.28 -11.97 1.74
C PHE A 106 8.92 -10.79 1.03
N TYR A 107 10.20 -10.91 0.69
CA TYR A 107 10.90 -9.79 0.09
C TYR A 107 12.04 -10.24 -0.83
N ALA A 108 12.43 -9.35 -1.72
CA ALA A 108 13.65 -9.45 -2.51
C ALA A 108 14.47 -8.18 -2.33
N GLU A 109 15.79 -8.33 -2.44
CA GLU A 109 16.75 -7.23 -2.40
C GLU A 109 17.38 -7.04 -3.77
N TYR A 110 17.65 -5.77 -4.10
CA TYR A 110 18.52 -5.40 -5.20
C TYR A 110 19.52 -4.37 -4.69
N ARG A 111 20.80 -4.53 -5.06
CA ARG A 111 21.87 -3.61 -4.67
C ARG A 111 22.44 -2.92 -5.90
N SER A 112 22.65 -1.61 -5.79
CA SER A 112 23.31 -0.79 -6.80
C SER A 112 24.46 0.00 -6.19
N GLY A 113 25.68 -0.29 -6.65
CA GLY A 113 26.89 0.27 -6.02
C GLY A 113 27.08 -0.21 -4.58
N ALA A 114 27.80 0.57 -3.79
CA ALA A 114 28.14 0.21 -2.41
C ALA A 114 26.99 0.46 -1.42
N ASP A 115 26.24 1.55 -1.61
CA ASP A 115 25.37 2.09 -0.54
C ASP A 115 23.88 2.07 -0.88
N THR A 116 23.49 1.79 -2.13
CA THR A 116 22.07 1.82 -2.52
C THR A 116 21.46 0.43 -2.48
N VAL A 117 20.40 0.30 -1.70
CA VAL A 117 19.57 -0.90 -1.61
C VAL A 117 18.15 -0.58 -2.03
N CYS A 118 17.56 -1.48 -2.81
CA CYS A 118 16.15 -1.52 -3.11
C CYS A 118 15.56 -2.80 -2.52
N VAL A 119 14.35 -2.70 -1.98
CA VAL A 119 13.56 -3.86 -1.57
C VAL A 119 12.24 -3.87 -2.31
N PHE A 120 11.82 -5.07 -2.69
CA PHE A 120 10.44 -5.39 -3.03
C PHE A 120 9.91 -6.26 -1.90
N GLY A 121 8.88 -5.80 -1.20
CA GLY A 121 8.29 -6.52 -0.07
C GLY A 121 6.81 -6.76 -0.31
N ILE A 122 6.32 -7.92 0.09
CA ILE A 122 4.89 -8.24 0.13
C ILE A 122 4.52 -8.93 1.42
N ARG A 123 3.32 -8.66 1.91
CA ARG A 123 2.72 -9.44 3.00
C ARG A 123 1.20 -9.35 2.95
N ARG A 124 0.57 -10.32 3.59
CA ARG A 124 -0.88 -10.35 3.81
C ARG A 124 -1.13 -10.27 5.30
N LEU A 125 -2.01 -9.37 5.70
CA LEU A 125 -2.54 -9.25 7.06
C LEU A 125 -3.99 -9.73 7.07
N ASN A 126 -4.41 -10.33 8.18
CA ASN A 126 -5.78 -10.83 8.38
C ASN A 126 -6.47 -10.12 9.55
N GLY A 127 -7.81 -10.15 9.58
CA GLY A 127 -8.63 -9.41 10.54
C GLY A 127 -8.33 -9.67 12.03
N SER A 128 -7.72 -10.82 12.37
CA SER A 128 -7.26 -11.12 13.73
C SER A 128 -6.06 -10.27 14.18
N GLN A 129 -5.31 -9.67 13.25
CA GLN A 129 -4.14 -8.82 13.50
C GLN A 129 -4.48 -7.32 13.56
N ARG A 130 -5.76 -6.98 13.43
CA ARG A 130 -6.46 -5.72 13.77
C ARG A 130 -5.67 -4.42 13.54
N GLN A 131 -5.67 -3.96 12.29
CA GLN A 131 -5.64 -2.53 11.88
C GLN A 131 -6.14 -2.33 10.43
N ILE A 132 -7.03 -3.22 9.97
CA ILE A 132 -7.60 -3.13 8.62
C ILE A 132 -8.73 -2.08 8.66
N PRO A 133 -8.71 -1.07 7.78
CA PRO A 133 -9.79 -0.08 7.68
C PRO A 133 -11.11 -0.77 7.31
N ALA A 134 -12.20 -0.34 7.97
CA ALA A 134 -13.61 -0.66 7.70
C ALA A 134 -13.90 -2.03 7.08
N ASN A 135 -14.39 -2.99 7.88
CA ASN A 135 -14.96 -4.29 7.45
C ASN A 135 -14.05 -5.21 6.62
N GLY A 136 -12.81 -4.81 6.32
CA GLY A 136 -11.87 -5.63 5.58
C GLY A 136 -11.42 -6.86 6.37
N ASP A 137 -11.53 -8.02 5.74
CA ASP A 137 -11.08 -9.30 6.27
C ASP A 137 -9.58 -9.50 6.09
N VAL A 138 -9.04 -8.93 5.01
CA VAL A 138 -7.65 -9.10 4.57
C VAL A 138 -7.08 -7.78 4.05
N MET A 139 -5.82 -7.49 4.39
CA MET A 139 -5.05 -6.40 3.81
C MET A 139 -3.78 -6.93 3.16
N ASP A 140 -3.72 -6.79 1.84
CA ASP A 140 -2.51 -7.06 1.05
C ASP A 140 -1.64 -5.81 1.04
N VAL A 141 -0.34 -5.97 1.32
CA VAL A 141 0.62 -4.87 1.37
C VAL A 141 1.77 -5.17 0.41
N GLN A 142 2.08 -4.24 -0.49
CA GLN A 142 3.25 -4.27 -1.38
C GLN A 142 4.11 -3.04 -1.12
N LEU A 143 5.42 -3.24 -1.01
CA LEU A 143 6.41 -2.19 -0.85
C LEU A 143 7.42 -2.27 -1.99
N ARG A 144 7.72 -1.12 -2.60
CA ARG A 144 8.98 -0.88 -3.28
C ARG A 144 9.66 0.27 -2.56
N ASN A 145 10.85 0.05 -2.03
CA ASN A 145 11.60 1.11 -1.36
C ASN A 145 13.10 1.02 -1.67
N CYS A 146 13.64 2.09 -2.25
CA CYS A 146 15.05 2.26 -2.55
C CYS A 146 15.62 3.40 -1.72
N LEU A 147 16.69 3.14 -0.99
CA LEU A 147 17.37 4.14 -0.17
C LEU A 147 18.88 3.90 -0.15
N ARG A 148 19.61 4.87 0.39
CA ARG A 148 21.00 4.68 0.78
C ARG A 148 21.02 4.18 2.22
N GLY A 149 21.47 2.95 2.46
CA GLY A 149 21.38 2.33 3.78
C GLY A 149 21.20 0.82 3.74
N SER A 150 20.48 0.28 4.72
CA SER A 150 20.34 -1.17 4.92
C SER A 150 19.01 -1.73 4.37
N PRO A 151 18.95 -3.03 4.04
CA PRO A 151 17.69 -3.69 3.69
C PRO A 151 16.61 -3.55 4.78
N GLU A 152 17.01 -3.60 6.06
CA GLU A 152 16.11 -3.49 7.21
C GLU A 152 15.47 -2.10 7.26
N GLU A 153 16.25 -1.04 7.03
CA GLU A 153 15.73 0.33 6.90
C GLU A 153 14.77 0.45 5.71
N ALA A 154 15.12 -0.17 4.58
CA ALA A 154 14.29 -0.14 3.39
C ALA A 154 12.96 -0.89 3.59
N LEU A 155 12.96 -1.98 4.36
CA LEU A 155 11.78 -2.77 4.70
C LEU A 155 10.89 -2.13 5.78
N ALA A 156 11.41 -1.19 6.58
CA ALA A 156 10.70 -0.62 7.72
C ALA A 156 9.22 -0.23 7.47
N PRO A 157 8.81 0.33 6.31
CA PRO A 157 7.41 0.64 6.03
C PRO A 157 6.45 -0.56 5.99
N ILE A 158 6.93 -1.78 5.71
CA ILE A 158 6.12 -3.01 5.66
C ILE A 158 6.15 -3.80 6.97
N LEU A 159 6.95 -3.37 7.94
CA LEU A 159 7.11 -4.05 9.23
C LEU A 159 6.07 -3.57 10.26
N ALA A 160 5.89 -4.38 11.30
CA ALA A 160 4.90 -4.17 12.35
C ALA A 160 4.89 -2.75 12.94
N GLY A 161 6.05 -2.14 13.16
CA GLY A 161 6.15 -0.79 13.72
C GLY A 161 5.42 0.28 12.89
N SER A 162 5.46 0.17 11.56
CA SER A 162 4.81 1.11 10.63
C SER A 162 3.32 0.79 10.46
N LEU A 163 2.99 -0.51 10.39
CA LEU A 163 1.63 -0.99 10.13
C LEU A 163 0.71 -0.92 11.35
N ARG A 164 1.25 -0.85 12.58
CA ARG A 164 0.49 -0.68 13.82
C ARG A 164 0.21 0.78 14.20
N GLY A 165 0.74 1.74 13.44
CA GLY A 165 0.76 3.15 13.84
C GLY A 165 -0.49 3.97 13.50
N SER A 166 -1.51 3.42 12.82
CA SER A 166 -2.59 4.27 12.31
C SER A 166 -3.66 4.58 13.37
N PRO A 167 -3.89 5.87 13.71
CA PRO A 167 -5.03 6.26 14.51
C PRO A 167 -6.30 6.08 13.67
N ARG A 168 -6.98 4.95 13.88
CA ARG A 168 -8.41 4.71 13.59
C ARG A 168 -8.93 5.55 12.41
N ALA A 169 -8.53 5.20 11.19
CA ALA A 169 -8.94 5.88 9.97
C ALA A 169 -10.48 6.01 9.94
N SER A 170 -10.99 7.20 10.26
CA SER A 170 -12.42 7.48 10.25
C SER A 170 -12.90 7.50 8.80
N GLN A 171 -14.03 6.87 8.50
CA GLN A 171 -14.64 6.90 7.18
C GLN A 171 -14.89 8.35 6.72
N PRO A 172 -14.82 8.65 5.41
CA PRO A 172 -15.62 9.72 4.87
C PRO A 172 -17.09 9.29 4.92
N ASP A 173 -17.91 9.98 5.71
CA ASP A 173 -19.35 9.94 5.50
C ASP A 173 -19.61 10.33 4.04
N GLY A 174 -20.34 9.49 3.31
CA GLY A 174 -20.73 9.68 1.92
C GLY A 174 -21.67 10.86 1.67
N THR A 175 -21.68 11.88 2.53
CA THR A 175 -22.31 13.15 2.24
C THR A 175 -21.29 14.07 1.57
N SER A 176 -21.20 13.92 0.24
CA SER A 176 -20.75 15.00 -0.61
C SER A 176 -21.63 16.21 -0.34
N ARG A 177 -21.21 17.06 0.60
CA ARG A 177 -21.78 18.39 0.76
C ARG A 177 -21.28 19.18 -0.44
N LEU A 178 -22.04 19.07 -1.54
CA LEU A 178 -21.96 19.98 -2.67
C LEU A 178 -22.12 21.40 -2.11
N LEU A 179 -21.01 22.06 -1.82
CA LEU A 179 -20.97 23.50 -1.64
C LEU A 179 -21.24 24.10 -3.02
N SER A 180 -22.52 24.28 -3.33
CA SER A 180 -22.93 25.12 -4.44
C SER A 180 -22.54 26.56 -4.10
N PRO A 181 -21.69 27.23 -4.90
CA PRO A 181 -21.38 28.64 -4.69
C PRO A 181 -22.39 29.47 -5.47
N LEU A 182 -23.58 29.70 -4.92
CA LEU A 182 -24.54 30.67 -5.46
C LEU A 182 -25.61 31.03 -4.41
N ALA A 183 -25.25 31.97 -3.54
CA ALA A 183 -26.20 32.85 -2.86
C ALA A 183 -25.42 34.11 -2.42
N GLY A 184 -25.38 35.12 -3.29
CA GLY A 184 -25.06 36.48 -2.89
C GLY A 184 -26.32 37.13 -2.27
N PRO A 185 -26.22 37.96 -1.22
CA PRO A 185 -27.38 38.61 -0.64
C PRO A 185 -27.87 39.71 -1.57
N GLY A 186 -29.13 39.61 -1.99
CA GLY A 186 -29.92 40.77 -2.39
C GLY A 186 -30.66 41.28 -1.17
N HIS A 187 -30.32 42.49 -0.72
CA HIS A 187 -31.19 43.58 -0.27
C HIS A 187 -30.37 44.66 0.42
#